data_AF-A0A9X2XBR8-F1
#
_entry.id   AF-A0A9X2XBR8-F1
#
_cell.length_a   1.000
_cell.length_b   1.000
_cell.length_c   1.000
_cell.angle_alpha   90.00
_cell.angle_beta   90.00
_cell.angle_gamma   90.00
#
_symmetry.space_group_name_H-M   'P 1'
#
loop_
_entity.id
_entity.type
_entity.pdbx_description
1 polymer ?
#
loop_
_entity_poly.entity_id
_entity_poly.type
_entity_poly.pdbx_seq_one_letter_code
_entity_poly.pdbx_strand_id
1 'polypeptide(L)'
;MARITANSLRDRVRLEKREEIDDGYGGTYGQWVPQFERDACILLSKGGETVIAARLQNVQPALIIVRFDTETATITPTWRLIETRSGTVYNIRTAADMERRRRFITLLCESGVAT
;
A
#
# COMPACT_ATOMS: atom_id res chain seq x y z
N MET A 1 1.91 -18.05 11.11
CA MET A 1 2.01 -17.22 9.88
C MET A 1 2.94 -17.91 8.91
N ALA A 2 2.55 -18.10 7.66
CA ALA A 2 3.41 -18.72 6.64
C ALA A 2 4.71 -17.92 6.50
N ARG A 3 5.84 -18.61 6.34
CA ARG A 3 7.15 -17.97 6.18
C ARG A 3 7.17 -17.20 4.85
N ILE A 4 7.09 -15.88 4.92
CA ILE A 4 7.30 -15.02 3.75
C ILE A 4 8.77 -15.15 3.34
N THR A 5 8.98 -15.56 2.09
CA THR A 5 10.32 -15.66 1.50
C THR A 5 10.42 -14.71 0.31
N ALA A 6 11.62 -14.49 -0.22
CA ALA A 6 11.80 -13.68 -1.42
C ALA A 6 10.92 -14.15 -2.60
N ASN A 7 10.66 -15.46 -2.71
CA ASN A 7 9.80 -16.06 -3.74
C ASN A 7 8.29 -15.82 -3.52
N SER A 8 7.90 -15.27 -2.37
CA SER A 8 6.52 -14.87 -2.06
C SER A 8 6.18 -13.49 -2.61
N LEU A 9 7.19 -12.67 -2.96
CA LEU A 9 7.02 -11.34 -3.56
C LEU A 9 6.80 -11.52 -5.08
N ARG A 10 5.57 -11.87 -5.46
CA ARG A 10 5.20 -12.17 -6.86
C ARG A 10 4.41 -11.05 -7.52
N ASP A 11 3.87 -10.16 -6.70
CA ASP A 11 3.08 -9.02 -7.13
C ASP A 11 4.00 -7.82 -7.29
N ARG A 12 3.65 -6.91 -8.20
CA ARG A 12 4.45 -5.69 -8.41
C ARG A 12 3.61 -4.47 -8.11
N VAL A 13 4.09 -3.66 -7.18
CA VAL A 13 3.36 -2.51 -6.65
C VAL A 13 4.13 -1.24 -6.91
N ARG A 14 3.39 -0.20 -7.30
CA ARG A 14 3.88 1.17 -7.47
C ARG A 14 3.41 2.01 -6.30
N LEU A 15 4.33 2.76 -5.71
CA LEU A 15 4.03 3.65 -4.61
C LEU A 15 4.01 5.08 -5.12
N GLU A 16 2.95 5.80 -4.75
CA GLU A 16 2.73 7.17 -5.16
C GLU A 16 2.50 8.04 -3.93
N LYS A 17 3.20 9.17 -3.92
CA LYS A 17 3.12 10.17 -2.87
C LYS A 17 2.20 11.29 -3.33
N ARG A 18 1.38 11.80 -2.43
CA ARG A 18 0.61 13.02 -2.68
C ARG A 18 1.55 14.23 -2.58
N GLU A 19 1.70 14.96 -3.67
CA GLU A 19 2.45 16.20 -3.72
C GLU A 19 1.50 17.34 -4.08
N GLU A 20 1.60 18.44 -3.34
CA GLU A 20 0.84 19.63 -3.60
C GLU A 20 1.63 20.48 -4.59
N ILE A 21 1.11 20.61 -5.80
CA ILE A 21 1.72 21.43 -6.85
C ILE A 21 0.93 22.72 -6.98
N ASP A 22 1.68 23.82 -6.99
CA ASP A 22 1.17 25.15 -7.26
C ASP A 22 0.94 25.32 -8.77
N ASP A 23 -0.27 25.73 -9.14
CA ASP A 23 -0.66 25.95 -10.54
C ASP A 23 -0.13 27.29 -11.10
N GLY A 24 0.66 28.04 -10.32
CA GLY A 24 1.17 29.37 -10.71
C GLY A 24 0.13 30.49 -10.69
N TYR A 25 -1.15 30.17 -10.47
CA TYR A 25 -2.29 31.10 -10.42
C TYR A 25 -2.92 31.24 -9.03
N GLY A 26 -2.25 30.79 -7.97
CA GLY A 26 -2.71 30.92 -6.58
C GLY A 26 -3.65 29.81 -6.10
N GLY A 27 -3.78 28.72 -6.86
CA GLY A 27 -4.42 27.48 -6.43
C GLY A 27 -3.38 26.36 -6.35
N THR A 28 -3.46 25.55 -5.30
CA THR A 28 -2.66 24.33 -5.17
C THR A 28 -3.53 23.10 -5.39
N TYR A 29 -3.03 22.12 -6.16
CA TYR A 29 -3.71 20.85 -6.36
C TYR A 29 -2.83 19.68 -5.93
N GLY A 30 -3.44 18.72 -5.25
CA GLY A 30 -2.76 17.49 -4.84
C GLY A 30 -2.69 16.52 -6.01
N GLN A 31 -1.50 16.32 -6.57
CA GLN A 31 -1.25 15.27 -7.55
C GLN A 31 -0.55 14.07 -6.91
N TRP A 32 -0.82 12.89 -7.45
CA TRP A 32 -0.15 11.68 -7.01
C TRP A 32 1.08 11.45 -7.89
N VAL A 33 2.24 11.65 -7.29
CA VAL A 33 3.53 11.52 -7.97
C VAL A 33 4.12 10.15 -7.67
N PRO A 34 4.38 9.33 -8.71
CA PRO A 34 4.98 8.02 -8.54
C PRO A 34 6.41 8.13 -8.07
N GLN A 35 6.71 7.49 -6.94
CA GLN A 35 8.04 7.53 -6.33
C GLN A 35 8.88 6.35 -6.81
N PHE A 36 8.41 5.12 -6.60
CA PHE A 36 9.14 3.91 -6.95
C PHE A 36 8.22 2.69 -7.09
N GLU A 37 8.74 1.63 -7.71
CA GLU A 37 8.07 0.34 -7.89
C GLU A 37 8.85 -0.77 -7.20
N ARG A 38 8.14 -1.67 -6.50
CA ARG A 38 8.75 -2.78 -5.76
C ARG A 38 7.92 -4.05 -5.86
N ASP A 39 8.59 -5.18 -5.68
CA ASP A 39 7.93 -6.47 -5.54
C ASP A 39 7.31 -6.60 -4.14
N ALA A 40 6.09 -7.10 -4.11
CA ALA A 40 5.27 -7.25 -2.93
C ALA A 40 4.58 -8.62 -2.91
N CYS A 41 4.10 -8.98 -1.73
CA CYS A 41 3.17 -10.08 -1.53
C CYS A 41 1.86 -9.48 -1.04
N ILE A 42 0.80 -9.60 -1.85
CA ILE A 42 -0.52 -9.06 -1.50
C ILE A 42 -1.36 -10.18 -0.90
N LEU A 43 -1.67 -10.04 0.39
CA LEU A 43 -2.53 -10.94 1.13
C LEU A 43 -3.87 -10.25 1.37
N LEU A 44 -4.85 -10.54 0.51
CA LEU A 44 -6.22 -10.08 0.71
C LEU A 44 -6.80 -10.77 1.96
N SER A 45 -7.31 -9.99 2.91
CA SER A 45 -8.02 -10.55 4.06
C SER A 45 -9.36 -11.10 3.57
N LYS A 46 -9.49 -12.43 3.56
CA LYS A 46 -10.68 -13.11 3.00
C LYS A 46 -11.68 -13.62 4.05
N GLY A 47 -11.37 -13.58 5.35
CA GLY A 47 -12.26 -14.20 6.36
C GLY A 47 -12.00 -13.80 7.80
N GLY A 48 -12.53 -12.63 8.19
CA GLY A 48 -12.76 -12.25 9.59
C GLY A 48 -14.09 -11.52 9.64
N GLU A 49 -14.81 -11.57 10.75
CA GLU A 49 -16.15 -10.97 10.91
C GLU A 49 -16.15 -9.48 10.53
N THR A 50 -15.04 -8.79 10.80
CA THR A 50 -14.74 -7.40 10.39
C THR A 50 -14.64 -7.21 8.86
N VAL A 51 -14.21 -8.22 8.11
CA VAL A 51 -14.11 -8.18 6.63
C VAL A 51 -15.50 -8.25 5.99
N ILE A 52 -16.46 -8.92 6.62
CA ILE A 52 -17.86 -8.98 6.15
C ILE A 52 -18.51 -7.61 6.31
N ALA A 53 -18.28 -6.93 7.44
CA ALA A 53 -18.71 -5.55 7.66
C ALA A 53 -18.02 -4.55 6.71
N ALA A 54 -16.72 -4.72 6.41
CA ALA A 54 -16.00 -3.86 5.47
C ALA A 54 -16.52 -3.98 4.03
N ARG A 55 -16.96 -5.19 3.61
CA ARG A 55 -17.62 -5.39 2.30
C ARG A 55 -18.95 -4.65 2.18
N LEU A 56 -19.71 -4.51 3.27
CA LEU A 56 -20.92 -3.67 3.30
C LEU A 56 -20.58 -2.19 3.05
N GLN A 57 -19.37 -1.77 3.38
CA GLN A 57 -18.84 -0.43 3.11
C GLN A 57 -18.02 -0.35 1.81
N ASN A 58 -17.99 -1.42 1.01
CA ASN A 58 -17.17 -1.54 -0.21
C ASN A 58 -15.65 -1.36 0.03
N VAL A 59 -15.18 -1.51 1.26
CA VAL A 59 -13.77 -1.44 1.63
C VAL A 59 -13.23 -2.85 1.82
N GLN A 60 -12.14 -3.18 1.13
CA GLN A 60 -11.48 -4.47 1.25
C GLN A 60 -10.08 -4.29 1.85
N PRO A 61 -9.86 -4.73 3.11
CA PRO A 61 -8.54 -4.67 3.71
C PRO A 61 -7.59 -5.69 3.06
N ALA A 62 -6.38 -5.25 2.78
CA ALA A 62 -5.30 -6.01 2.18
C ALA A 62 -4.02 -5.81 3.01
N LEU A 63 -3.35 -6.91 3.32
CA LEU A 63 -2.05 -6.89 3.97
C LEU A 63 -0.99 -7.05 2.88
N ILE A 64 -0.21 -6.01 2.63
CA ILE A 64 0.81 -5.98 1.59
C ILE A 64 2.17 -6.03 2.26
N ILE A 65 2.99 -7.00 1.88
CA ILE A 65 4.32 -7.19 2.46
C ILE A 65 5.35 -6.87 1.39
N VAL A 66 6.22 -5.90 1.65
CA VAL A 66 7.33 -5.51 0.78
C VAL A 66 8.66 -5.82 1.45
N ARG A 67 9.73 -5.91 0.66
CA ARG A 67 11.08 -6.01 1.23
C ARG A 67 11.45 -4.71 1.97
N PHE A 68 12.14 -4.86 3.09
CA PHE A 68 12.72 -3.71 3.79
C PHE A 68 13.88 -3.14 2.96
N ASP A 69 13.79 -1.86 2.64
CA ASP A 69 14.78 -1.08 1.91
C ASP A 69 14.76 0.35 2.47
N THR A 70 15.80 1.14 2.19
CA THR A 70 15.84 2.55 2.58
C THR A 70 14.67 3.33 1.97
N GLU A 71 14.28 3.03 0.72
CA GLU A 71 13.14 3.68 0.06
C GLU A 71 11.81 3.25 0.71
N THR A 72 11.61 1.95 0.96
CA THR A 72 10.37 1.45 1.57
C THR A 72 10.23 1.86 3.04
N ALA A 73 11.32 2.17 3.72
CA ALA A 73 11.29 2.75 5.06
C ALA A 73 10.76 4.20 5.09
N THR A 74 10.72 4.90 3.95
CA THR A 74 10.15 6.26 3.85
C THR A 74 8.65 6.27 3.62
N ILE A 75 8.02 5.10 3.45
CA ILE A 75 6.59 4.99 3.19
C ILE A 75 5.80 5.51 4.40
N THR A 76 4.92 6.48 4.14
CA THR A 76 3.99 7.04 5.14
C THR A 76 2.54 6.74 4.75
N PRO A 77 1.59 6.78 5.70
CA PRO A 77 0.17 6.58 5.41
C PRO A 77 -0.47 7.68 4.54
N THR A 78 0.28 8.74 4.21
CA THR A 78 -0.12 9.76 3.22
C THR A 78 0.08 9.29 1.77
N TRP A 79 0.72 8.13 1.57
CA TRP A 79 0.99 7.57 0.26
C TRP A 79 -0.09 6.57 -0.13
N ARG A 80 -0.23 6.31 -1.43
CA ARG A 80 -1.06 5.24 -1.96
C ARG A 80 -0.21 4.21 -2.69
N LEU A 81 -0.74 3.00 -2.76
CA LEU A 81 -0.11 1.89 -3.43
C LEU A 81 -1.00 1.41 -4.57
N ILE A 82 -0.42 1.23 -5.75
CA ILE A 82 -1.12 0.73 -6.94
C ILE A 82 -0.49 -0.58 -7.35
N GLU A 83 -1.32 -1.62 -7.47
CA GLU A 83 -0.87 -2.88 -8.02
C GLU A 83 -0.81 -2.77 -9.54
N THR A 84 0.38 -2.94 -10.12
CA THR A 84 0.65 -2.62 -11.54
C THR A 84 0.02 -3.59 -12.53
N ARG A 85 -0.27 -4.83 -12.11
CA ARG A 85 -0.84 -5.88 -12.96
C ARG A 85 -2.35 -5.81 -13.05
N SER A 86 -3.04 -5.58 -11.94
CA SER A 86 -4.51 -5.47 -11.85
C SER A 86 -4.99 -4.03 -11.91
N GLY A 87 -4.13 -3.03 -11.70
CA GLY A 87 -4.50 -1.62 -11.61
C GLY A 87 -5.22 -1.25 -10.31
N THR A 88 -5.24 -2.13 -9.31
CA THR A 88 -5.97 -1.90 -8.06
C THR A 88 -5.26 -0.89 -7.19
N VAL A 89 -5.98 0.15 -6.76
CA VAL A 89 -5.47 1.18 -5.85
C VAL A 89 -5.79 0.79 -4.41
N TYR A 90 -4.78 0.89 -3.56
CA TYR A 90 -4.80 0.60 -2.13
C TYR A 90 -4.35 1.84 -1.36
N ASN A 91 -5.17 2.28 -0.42
CA ASN A 91 -4.80 3.33 0.52
C ASN A 91 -3.99 2.74 1.67
N ILE A 92 -2.82 3.31 1.98
CA ILE A 92 -1.96 2.82 3.08
C ILE A 92 -2.49 3.40 4.40
N ARG A 93 -2.79 2.53 5.38
CA ARG A 93 -3.20 2.94 6.72
C ARG A 93 -2.07 2.93 7.71
N THR A 94 -1.23 1.90 7.62
CA THR A 94 -0.08 1.73 8.51
C THR A 94 1.05 1.06 7.75
N ALA A 95 2.27 1.56 7.92
CA ALA A 95 3.50 0.93 7.45
C ALA A 95 4.37 0.61 8.67
N ALA A 96 4.67 -0.66 8.92
CA ALA A 96 5.49 -1.06 10.06
C ALA A 96 6.30 -2.34 9.80
N ASP A 97 7.52 -2.40 10.34
CA ASP A 97 8.30 -3.64 10.43
C ASP A 97 7.77 -4.50 11.59
N MET A 98 6.73 -5.28 11.31
CA MET A 98 6.09 -6.17 12.28
C MET A 98 7.03 -7.29 12.78
N GLU A 99 8.01 -7.68 11.98
CA GLU A 99 8.96 -8.74 12.35
C GLU A 99 10.12 -8.18 13.20
N ARG A 100 10.30 -6.84 13.26
CA ARG A 100 11.42 -6.14 13.93
C ARG A 100 12.80 -6.66 13.50
N ARG A 101 12.89 -7.23 12.29
CA ARG A 101 14.10 -7.83 11.72
C ARG A 101 14.62 -7.04 10.53
N ARG A 102 13.95 -5.95 10.14
CA ARG A 102 14.30 -5.13 8.96
C ARG A 102 14.48 -5.98 7.70
N ARG A 103 13.67 -7.03 7.57
CA ARG A 103 13.65 -7.92 6.40
C ARG A 103 12.49 -7.58 5.47
N PHE A 104 11.35 -7.28 6.07
CA PHE A 104 10.11 -6.97 5.38
C PHE A 104 9.39 -5.84 6.10
N ILE A 105 8.64 -5.04 5.36
CA ILE A 105 7.72 -4.06 5.90
C ILE A 105 6.31 -4.54 5.60
N THR A 106 5.47 -4.57 6.63
CA THR A 106 4.07 -4.89 6.52
C THR A 106 3.28 -3.60 6.38
N LEU A 107 2.57 -3.49 5.27
CA LEU A 107 1.69 -2.39 4.93
C LEU A 107 0.24 -2.87 5.11
N LEU A 108 -0.47 -2.28 6.06
CA LEU A 108 -1.91 -2.46 6.19
C LEU A 108 -2.57 -1.47 5.24
N CYS A 109 -3.24 -2.00 4.22
CA CYS A 109 -3.86 -1.21 3.17
C CYS A 109 -5.33 -1.54 2.99
N GLU A 110 -6.07 -0.65 2.36
CA GLU A 110 -7.49 -0.81 2.07
C GLU A 110 -7.77 -0.43 0.61
N SER A 111 -8.43 -1.32 -0.14
CA SER A 111 -8.93 -1.03 -1.49
C SER A 111 -10.43 -0.70 -1.46
N GLY A 112 -10.90 0.09 -2.43
CA GLY A 112 -12.33 0.42 -2.57
C GLY A 112 -12.79 1.65 -1.77
N VAL A 113 -11.88 2.33 -1.09
CA VAL A 113 -12.10 3.68 -0.56
C VAL A 113 -12.09 4.68 -1.72
N ALA A 114 -13.09 5.56 -1.79
CA ALA A 114 -13.07 6.68 -2.73
C ALA A 114 -11.79 7.50 -2.52
N THR A 115 -10.94 7.56 -3.54
CA THR A 115 -9.70 8.36 -3.58
C THR A 115 -9.99 9.78 -4.02
#